data_AF-A0A947JWQ2-F1
#
_entry.id   AF-A0A947JWQ2-F1
#
_cell.length_a   1.000
_cell.length_b   1.000
_cell.length_c   1.000
_cell.angle_alpha   90.00
_cell.angle_beta   90.00
_cell.angle_gamma   90.00
#
_symmetry.space_group_name_H-M   'P 1'
#
loop_
_entity.id
_entity.type
_entity.pdbx_description
1 polymer ?
#
loop_
_entity_poly.entity_id
_entity_poly.type
_entity_poly.pdbx_seq_one_letter_code
_entity_poly.pdbx_strand_id
1 'polypeptide(L)'
;MQDSTNSPLSILDKVMESKEESEKQEFSPQEIISQLLRKLTSKEADVLKRRFGLNENEKQTLEAIGNHYSVTRERIRQIENLSIKKIKQSSEFDAIVKNAEHVVSNILNQNGGVVEQEFLMAEIFPTGYSEGNERAVLFIIAELLSDRFQKVPIDKKYKASWKLKITQLDFLDEVIEETSKLLEKQGKPQSIQKLFEDFSQTEFYNHNRERLNEKILESYLEVSQKISRNPFDEYGLANWGSIVPKRMNDKIYLILKKEGKPMHF
;
A
#
# COMPACT_ATOMS: atom_id res chain seq x y z
N MET A 1 -12.27 26.92 26.80
CA MET A 1 -12.91 25.60 26.94
C MET A 1 -14.13 25.59 26.03
N GLN A 2 -13.99 24.97 24.86
CA GLN A 2 -15.08 24.50 24.02
C GLN A 2 -14.44 23.44 23.12
N ASP A 3 -14.63 22.18 23.50
CA ASP A 3 -14.34 21.02 22.67
C ASP A 3 -15.19 21.10 21.41
N SER A 4 -14.56 21.17 20.24
CA SER A 4 -15.22 21.12 18.95
C SER A 4 -14.57 20.07 18.05
N THR A 5 -14.46 18.83 18.54
CA THR A 5 -14.06 17.66 17.71
C THR A 5 -14.70 16.39 18.26
N ASN A 6 -16.03 16.28 18.19
CA ASN A 6 -16.67 14.99 18.00
C ASN A 6 -18.13 15.18 17.60
N SER A 7 -18.37 15.32 16.29
CA SER A 7 -19.71 15.02 15.78
C SER A 7 -19.94 13.52 16.01
N PRO A 8 -20.98 13.10 16.73
CA PRO A 8 -21.22 11.68 16.94
C PRO A 8 -21.40 11.01 15.58
N LEU A 9 -20.52 10.04 15.27
CA LEU A 9 -20.62 9.16 14.10
C LEU A 9 -22.08 8.75 13.90
N SER A 10 -22.60 8.96 12.70
CA SER A 10 -23.96 8.56 12.35
C SER A 10 -24.10 7.06 12.59
N ILE A 11 -25.32 6.59 12.86
CA ILE A 11 -25.60 5.15 12.94
C ILE A 11 -25.13 4.45 11.66
N LEU A 12 -25.25 5.12 10.51
CA LEU A 12 -24.74 4.63 9.23
C LEU A 12 -23.22 4.47 9.22
N ASP A 13 -22.47 5.44 9.74
CA ASP A 13 -21.01 5.40 9.76
C ASP A 13 -20.51 4.25 10.65
N LYS A 14 -21.11 4.10 11.84
CA LYS A 14 -20.77 3.00 12.75
C LYS A 14 -21.07 1.63 12.16
N VAL A 15 -22.19 1.50 11.43
CA VAL A 15 -22.53 0.24 10.74
C VAL A 15 -21.54 -0.03 9.62
N MET A 16 -21.16 0.98 8.84
CA MET A 16 -20.15 0.84 7.78
C MET A 16 -18.79 0.43 8.34
N GLU A 17 -18.30 1.11 9.38
CA GLU A 17 -17.05 0.76 10.07
C GLU A 17 -17.08 -0.67 10.61
N SER A 18 -18.17 -1.08 11.26
CA SER A 18 -18.30 -2.45 11.78
C SER A 18 -18.29 -3.51 10.68
N LYS A 19 -18.87 -3.18 9.52
CA LYS A 19 -18.87 -4.06 8.35
C LYS A 19 -17.46 -4.16 7.75
N GLU A 20 -16.78 -3.04 7.57
CA GLU A 20 -15.40 -3.01 7.05
C GLU A 20 -14.45 -3.84 7.94
N GLU A 21 -14.57 -3.69 9.26
CA GLU A 21 -13.79 -4.47 10.22
C GLU A 21 -14.10 -5.98 10.11
N SER A 22 -15.38 -6.35 9.97
CA SER A 22 -15.76 -7.76 9.77
C SER A 22 -15.23 -8.33 8.46
N GLU A 23 -15.26 -7.56 7.36
CA GLU A 23 -14.75 -7.99 6.05
C GLU A 23 -13.23 -8.19 6.09
N LYS A 24 -12.49 -7.32 6.79
CA LYS A 24 -11.05 -7.48 7.05
C LYS A 24 -10.76 -8.71 7.91
N GLN A 25 -11.53 -8.98 8.95
CA GLN A 25 -11.34 -10.15 9.82
C GLN A 25 -11.62 -11.48 9.09
N GLU A 26 -12.58 -11.49 8.18
CA GLU A 26 -12.90 -12.66 7.34
C GLU A 26 -11.94 -12.81 6.15
N PHE A 27 -11.07 -11.84 5.88
CA PHE A 27 -10.19 -11.87 4.72
C PHE A 27 -9.00 -12.84 4.91
N SER A 28 -9.16 -14.04 4.37
CA SER A 28 -8.10 -15.06 4.30
C SER A 28 -7.58 -15.23 2.87
N PRO A 29 -6.47 -14.59 2.47
CA PRO A 29 -5.96 -14.70 1.10
C PRO A 29 -5.50 -16.13 0.77
N GLN A 30 -4.97 -16.89 1.74
CA GLN A 30 -4.57 -18.28 1.51
C GLN A 30 -5.77 -19.17 1.18
N GLU A 31 -6.90 -18.93 1.84
CA GLU A 31 -8.12 -19.68 1.57
C GLU A 31 -8.64 -19.36 0.17
N ILE A 32 -8.65 -18.08 -0.22
CA ILE A 32 -8.98 -17.65 -1.58
C ILE A 32 -8.09 -18.36 -2.60
N ILE A 33 -6.76 -18.34 -2.41
CA ILE A 33 -5.82 -19.05 -3.29
C ILE A 33 -6.15 -20.55 -3.35
N SER A 34 -6.37 -21.20 -2.21
CA SER A 34 -6.70 -22.63 -2.14
C SER A 34 -7.98 -22.96 -2.93
N GLN A 35 -9.04 -22.16 -2.77
CA GLN A 35 -10.30 -22.34 -3.48
C GLN A 35 -10.13 -22.17 -5.00
N LEU A 36 -9.38 -21.16 -5.45
CA LEU A 36 -9.14 -20.90 -6.88
C LEU A 36 -8.26 -21.98 -7.51
N LEU A 37 -7.21 -22.43 -6.82
CA LEU A 37 -6.30 -23.47 -7.32
C LEU A 37 -6.96 -24.84 -7.45
N ARG A 38 -8.00 -25.15 -6.67
CA ARG A 38 -8.79 -26.40 -6.82
C ARG A 38 -9.49 -26.53 -8.17
N LYS A 39 -9.65 -25.43 -8.91
CA LYS A 39 -10.26 -25.42 -10.26
C LYS A 39 -9.26 -25.81 -11.36
N LEU A 40 -7.99 -25.92 -11.02
CA LEU A 40 -6.91 -26.24 -11.94
C LEU A 40 -6.52 -27.71 -11.85
N THR A 41 -5.88 -28.23 -12.90
CA THR A 41 -5.19 -29.52 -12.82
C THR A 41 -4.02 -29.42 -11.84
N SER A 42 -3.54 -30.56 -11.32
CA SER A 42 -2.39 -30.61 -10.41
C SER A 42 -1.16 -29.88 -10.97
N LYS A 43 -0.87 -30.06 -12.26
CA LYS A 43 0.24 -29.40 -12.95
C LYS A 43 0.05 -27.89 -13.08
N GLU A 44 -1.14 -27.44 -13.48
CA GLU A 44 -1.49 -26.01 -13.58
C GLU A 44 -1.35 -25.32 -12.21
N ALA A 45 -1.92 -25.91 -11.16
CA ALA A 45 -1.86 -25.39 -9.80
C ALA A 45 -0.41 -25.34 -9.27
N ASP A 46 0.38 -26.39 -9.48
CA ASP A 46 1.79 -26.42 -9.05
C ASP A 46 2.65 -25.37 -9.78
N VAL A 47 2.43 -25.18 -11.09
CA VAL A 47 3.12 -24.12 -11.85
C VAL A 47 2.83 -22.74 -11.25
N LEU A 48 1.56 -22.42 -10.95
CA LEU A 48 1.22 -21.14 -10.31
C LEU A 48 1.81 -21.02 -8.90
N LYS A 49 1.71 -22.08 -8.08
CA LYS A 49 2.27 -22.11 -6.73
C LYS A 49 3.76 -21.80 -6.71
N ARG A 50 4.53 -22.45 -7.60
CA ARG A 50 5.97 -22.25 -7.75
C ARG A 50 6.30 -20.86 -8.28
N ARG A 51 5.58 -20.41 -9.32
CA ARG A 51 5.84 -19.13 -9.97
C ARG A 51 5.67 -17.94 -9.03
N PHE A 52 4.60 -17.97 -8.24
CA PHE A 52 4.18 -16.85 -7.40
C PHE A 52 4.50 -17.06 -5.91
N GLY A 53 5.02 -18.23 -5.52
CA GLY A 53 5.40 -18.55 -4.14
C GLY A 53 4.20 -18.72 -3.21
N LEU A 54 3.12 -19.33 -3.70
CA LEU A 54 1.81 -19.40 -3.01
C LEU A 54 1.69 -20.53 -1.98
N ASN A 55 2.74 -21.33 -1.80
CA ASN A 55 2.75 -22.51 -0.92
C ASN A 55 3.94 -22.42 0.05
N GLU A 56 4.23 -21.22 0.58
CA GLU A 56 5.35 -20.91 1.49
C GLU A 56 6.77 -21.06 0.90
N ASN A 57 6.89 -21.61 -0.31
CA ASN A 57 8.14 -21.65 -1.05
C ASN A 57 8.45 -20.29 -1.72
N GLU A 58 9.73 -20.04 -1.97
CA GLU A 58 10.18 -18.89 -2.75
C GLU A 58 9.68 -18.93 -4.20
N LYS A 59 9.57 -17.75 -4.81
CA LYS A 59 9.16 -17.59 -6.21
C LYS A 59 10.21 -18.20 -7.14
N GLN A 60 9.78 -19.04 -8.08
CA GLN A 60 10.64 -19.63 -9.09
C GLN A 60 10.51 -18.92 -10.43
N THR A 61 11.60 -18.90 -11.21
CA THR A 61 11.58 -18.39 -12.59
C THR A 61 10.87 -19.39 -13.52
N LEU A 62 10.33 -18.91 -14.63
CA LEU A 62 9.75 -19.76 -15.68
C LEU A 62 10.74 -20.83 -16.18
N GLU A 63 12.02 -20.51 -16.22
CA GLU A 63 13.09 -21.41 -16.64
C GLU A 63 13.33 -22.52 -15.60
N ALA A 64 13.43 -22.17 -14.31
CA ALA A 64 13.57 -23.15 -13.24
C ALA A 64 12.40 -24.14 -13.19
N ILE A 65 11.18 -23.64 -13.36
CA ILE A 65 9.96 -24.47 -13.44
C ILE A 65 9.99 -25.32 -14.72
N GLY A 66 10.43 -24.76 -15.84
CA GLY A 66 10.56 -25.47 -17.12
C GLY A 66 11.50 -26.67 -17.01
N ASN A 67 12.66 -26.47 -16.39
CA ASN A 67 13.64 -27.52 -16.13
C ASN A 67 13.05 -28.64 -15.25
N HIS A 68 12.30 -28.30 -14.19
CA HIS A 68 11.64 -29.29 -13.34
C HIS A 68 10.63 -30.16 -14.11
N TYR A 69 9.92 -29.58 -15.08
CA TYR A 69 8.92 -30.27 -15.88
C TYR A 69 9.46 -30.82 -17.22
N SER A 70 10.76 -30.70 -17.49
CA SER A 70 11.39 -31.02 -18.78
C SER A 70 10.68 -30.38 -19.97
N VAL A 71 10.29 -29.11 -19.84
CA VAL A 71 9.64 -28.31 -20.89
C VAL A 71 10.31 -26.95 -21.03
N THR A 72 10.06 -26.28 -22.16
CA THR A 72 10.60 -24.94 -22.39
C THR A 72 10.00 -23.89 -21.46
N ARG A 73 10.74 -22.81 -21.21
CA ARG A 73 10.27 -21.59 -20.53
C ARG A 73 8.94 -21.09 -21.12
N GLU A 74 8.84 -21.08 -22.44
CA GLU A 74 7.64 -20.62 -23.16
C GLU A 74 6.43 -21.51 -22.87
N ARG A 75 6.64 -22.83 -22.75
CA ARG A 75 5.57 -23.76 -22.36
C ARG A 75 5.05 -23.47 -20.95
N ILE A 76 5.91 -23.15 -20.00
CA ILE A 76 5.48 -22.74 -18.66
C ILE A 76 4.70 -21.42 -18.71
N ARG A 77 5.17 -20.44 -19.48
CA ARG A 77 4.47 -19.15 -19.67
C ARG A 77 3.06 -19.35 -20.23
N GLN A 78 2.88 -20.30 -21.15
CA GLN A 78 1.56 -20.65 -21.67
C GLN A 78 0.66 -21.27 -20.60
N ILE A 79 1.19 -22.21 -19.80
CA ILE A 79 0.44 -22.84 -18.70
C ILE A 79 0.01 -21.77 -17.68
N GLU A 80 0.90 -20.85 -17.31
CA GLU A 80 0.61 -19.74 -16.40
C GLU A 80 -0.58 -18.90 -16.89
N ASN A 81 -0.49 -18.38 -18.12
CA ASN A 81 -1.54 -17.52 -18.71
C ASN A 81 -2.88 -18.26 -18.86
N LEU A 82 -2.85 -19.51 -19.32
CA LEU A 82 -4.07 -20.31 -19.47
C LEU A 82 -4.71 -20.62 -18.12
N SER A 83 -3.91 -20.88 -17.09
CA SER A 83 -4.39 -21.15 -15.73
C SER A 83 -5.05 -19.92 -15.11
N ILE A 84 -4.43 -18.75 -15.21
CA ILE A 84 -5.02 -17.49 -14.74
C ILE A 84 -6.33 -17.20 -15.49
N LYS A 85 -6.35 -17.37 -16.81
CA LYS A 85 -7.57 -17.21 -17.63
C LYS A 85 -8.67 -18.17 -17.18
N LYS A 86 -8.35 -19.44 -16.94
CA LYS A 86 -9.30 -20.46 -16.48
C LYS A 86 -9.88 -20.13 -15.11
N ILE A 87 -9.07 -19.61 -14.18
CA ILE A 87 -9.54 -19.11 -12.88
C ILE A 87 -10.56 -17.99 -13.08
N LYS A 88 -10.21 -16.95 -13.86
CA LYS A 88 -11.08 -15.78 -14.11
C LYS A 88 -12.39 -16.11 -14.82
N GLN A 89 -12.43 -17.20 -15.59
CA GLN A 89 -13.63 -17.63 -16.33
C GLN A 89 -14.54 -18.57 -15.53
N SER A 90 -14.15 -18.95 -14.30
CA SER A 90 -14.99 -19.80 -13.46
C SER A 90 -16.22 -19.05 -12.95
N SER A 91 -17.36 -19.75 -12.86
CA SER A 91 -18.63 -19.18 -12.40
C SER A 91 -18.59 -18.60 -10.99
N GLU A 92 -17.70 -19.14 -10.14
CA GLU A 92 -17.55 -18.73 -8.75
C GLU A 92 -16.44 -17.69 -8.55
N PHE A 93 -15.72 -17.28 -9.61
CA PHE A 93 -14.59 -16.36 -9.52
C PHE A 93 -14.95 -15.10 -8.74
N ASP A 94 -15.99 -14.38 -9.19
CA ASP A 94 -16.43 -13.13 -8.59
C ASP A 94 -16.79 -13.33 -7.12
N ALA A 95 -17.51 -14.42 -6.79
CA ALA A 95 -17.90 -14.71 -5.41
C ALA A 95 -16.68 -14.97 -4.50
N ILE A 96 -15.66 -15.65 -5.01
CA ILE A 96 -14.45 -16.01 -4.25
C ILE A 96 -13.57 -14.77 -4.00
N VAL A 97 -13.42 -13.88 -4.98
CA VAL A 97 -12.52 -12.70 -4.87
C VAL A 97 -13.21 -11.45 -4.33
N LYS A 98 -14.54 -11.45 -4.20
CA LYS A 98 -15.33 -10.29 -3.79
C LYS A 98 -14.83 -9.63 -2.50
N ASN A 99 -14.58 -10.42 -1.46
CA ASN A 99 -14.09 -9.87 -0.19
C ASN A 99 -12.72 -9.19 -0.38
N ALA A 100 -11.80 -9.83 -1.12
CA ALA A 100 -10.49 -9.26 -1.44
C ALA A 100 -10.61 -7.94 -2.22
N GLU A 101 -11.49 -7.89 -3.23
CA GLU A 101 -11.75 -6.67 -4.01
C GLU A 101 -12.29 -5.55 -3.12
N HIS A 102 -13.26 -5.85 -2.25
CA HIS A 102 -13.85 -4.88 -1.32
C HIS A 102 -12.81 -4.33 -0.33
N VAL A 103 -12.08 -5.20 0.38
CA VAL A 103 -11.07 -4.79 1.38
C VAL A 103 -10.02 -3.87 0.73
N VAL A 104 -9.45 -4.27 -0.40
CA VAL A 104 -8.41 -3.48 -1.07
C VAL A 104 -8.98 -2.19 -1.65
N SER A 105 -10.19 -2.22 -2.24
CA SER A 105 -10.84 -1.01 -2.75
C SER A 105 -11.16 -0.02 -1.66
N ASN A 106 -11.64 -0.47 -0.49
CA ASN A 106 -11.96 0.39 0.63
C ASN A 106 -10.70 1.08 1.16
N ILE A 107 -9.62 0.33 1.37
CA ILE A 107 -8.33 0.90 1.80
C ILE A 107 -7.84 1.94 0.79
N LEU A 108 -7.86 1.63 -0.51
CA LEU A 108 -7.45 2.59 -1.54
C LEU A 108 -8.34 3.84 -1.56
N ASN A 109 -9.66 3.69 -1.58
CA ASN A 109 -10.61 4.81 -1.64
C ASN A 109 -10.46 5.75 -0.44
N GLN A 110 -10.31 5.20 0.77
CA GLN A 110 -10.12 5.99 1.99
C GLN A 110 -8.78 6.74 2.03
N ASN A 111 -7.84 6.40 1.13
CA ASN A 111 -6.48 6.94 1.09
C ASN A 111 -6.17 7.65 -0.24
N GLY A 112 -7.19 8.17 -0.93
CA GLY A 112 -7.02 8.97 -2.17
C GLY A 112 -6.76 8.14 -3.43
N GLY A 113 -7.01 6.83 -3.37
CA GLY A 113 -6.96 5.92 -4.51
C GLY A 113 -5.57 5.36 -4.81
N VAL A 114 -4.56 5.62 -3.97
CA VAL A 114 -3.21 5.07 -4.04
C VAL A 114 -2.61 4.97 -2.63
N VAL A 115 -1.91 3.87 -2.36
CA VAL A 115 -1.21 3.64 -1.08
C VAL A 115 0.13 2.95 -1.32
N GLU A 116 1.06 3.13 -0.39
CA GLU A 116 2.31 2.36 -0.32
C GLU A 116 2.02 0.87 0.00
N GLN A 117 2.84 -0.05 -0.53
CA GLN A 117 2.59 -1.50 -0.43
C GLN A 117 2.70 -2.03 1.00
N GLU A 118 3.73 -1.64 1.76
CA GLU A 118 3.87 -2.05 3.17
C GLU A 118 2.70 -1.51 4.01
N PHE A 119 2.27 -0.27 3.78
CA PHE A 119 1.08 0.31 4.39
C PHE A 119 -0.19 -0.48 4.04
N LEU A 120 -0.38 -0.83 2.75
CA LEU A 120 -1.51 -1.67 2.34
C LEU A 120 -1.53 -2.99 3.11
N MET A 121 -0.37 -3.65 3.27
CA MET A 121 -0.31 -4.92 4.00
C MET A 121 -0.58 -4.74 5.50
N ALA A 122 -0.08 -3.67 6.11
CA ALA A 122 -0.35 -3.33 7.50
C ALA A 122 -1.84 -3.03 7.75
N GLU A 123 -2.51 -2.36 6.80
CA GLU A 123 -3.95 -2.07 6.87
C GLU A 123 -4.84 -3.30 6.69
N ILE A 124 -4.38 -4.26 5.87
CA ILE A 124 -5.04 -5.55 5.69
C ILE A 124 -4.82 -6.45 6.92
N PHE A 125 -3.61 -6.43 7.49
CA PHE A 125 -3.20 -7.29 8.61
C PHE A 125 -2.61 -6.49 9.78
N PRO A 126 -3.44 -5.80 10.58
CA PRO A 126 -2.95 -4.97 11.68
C PRO A 126 -2.16 -5.73 12.76
N THR A 127 -2.41 -7.03 12.90
CA THR A 127 -1.72 -7.92 13.85
C THR A 127 -0.48 -8.61 13.26
N GLY A 128 -0.10 -8.24 12.04
CA GLY A 128 1.00 -8.83 11.30
C GLY A 128 0.56 -9.95 10.34
N TYR A 129 1.45 -10.31 9.41
CA TYR A 129 1.19 -11.28 8.36
C TYR A 129 2.44 -12.09 8.01
N SER A 130 2.25 -13.26 7.39
CA SER A 130 3.34 -14.06 6.84
C SER A 130 3.70 -13.62 5.42
N GLU A 131 4.93 -13.90 4.97
CA GLU A 131 5.31 -13.67 3.56
C GLU A 131 4.38 -14.40 2.58
N GLY A 132 3.84 -15.55 2.98
CA GLY A 132 2.84 -16.28 2.21
C GLY A 132 1.58 -15.44 2.00
N ASN A 133 1.04 -14.82 3.06
CA ASN A 133 -0.13 -13.95 2.98
C ASN A 133 0.12 -12.76 2.04
N GLU A 134 1.28 -12.11 2.17
CA GLU A 134 1.65 -11.01 1.28
C GLU A 134 1.68 -11.47 -0.18
N ARG A 135 2.36 -12.59 -0.48
CA ARG A 135 2.43 -13.14 -1.85
C ARG A 135 1.04 -13.48 -2.40
N ALA A 136 0.15 -14.02 -1.57
CA ALA A 136 -1.21 -14.33 -1.94
C ALA A 136 -2.02 -13.06 -2.26
N VAL A 137 -1.97 -12.03 -1.40
CA VAL A 137 -2.60 -10.73 -1.67
C VAL A 137 -2.06 -10.14 -2.97
N LEU A 138 -0.73 -10.07 -3.13
CA LEU A 138 -0.09 -9.55 -4.33
C LEU A 138 -0.50 -10.31 -5.59
N PHE A 139 -0.62 -11.64 -5.54
CA PHE A 139 -1.11 -12.43 -6.67
C PHE A 139 -2.56 -12.09 -7.01
N ILE A 140 -3.44 -11.99 -6.00
CA ILE A 140 -4.84 -11.65 -6.20
C ILE A 140 -4.96 -10.28 -6.88
N ILE A 141 -4.31 -9.24 -6.36
CA ILE A 141 -4.46 -7.88 -6.91
C ILE A 141 -3.69 -7.67 -8.22
N ALA A 142 -2.54 -8.32 -8.41
CA ALA A 142 -1.73 -8.18 -9.62
C ALA A 142 -2.28 -8.99 -10.80
N GLU A 143 -2.62 -10.25 -10.56
CA GLU A 143 -2.93 -11.21 -11.62
C GLU A 143 -4.43 -11.38 -11.81
N LEU A 144 -5.20 -11.40 -10.73
CA LEU A 144 -6.63 -11.69 -10.78
C LEU A 144 -7.48 -10.44 -10.96
N LEU A 145 -7.19 -9.38 -10.20
CA LEU A 145 -7.94 -8.12 -10.17
C LEU A 145 -7.21 -6.97 -10.88
N SER A 146 -6.41 -7.30 -11.90
CA SER A 146 -5.61 -6.38 -12.73
C SER A 146 -6.44 -5.32 -13.50
N ASP A 147 -7.75 -5.51 -13.60
CA ASP A 147 -8.71 -4.57 -14.18
C ASP A 147 -9.23 -3.54 -13.16
N ARG A 148 -9.05 -3.80 -11.86
CA ARG A 148 -9.41 -2.92 -10.74
C ARG A 148 -8.21 -2.21 -10.15
N PHE A 149 -7.10 -2.91 -10.01
CA PHE A 149 -5.89 -2.42 -9.36
C PHE A 149 -4.70 -2.39 -10.30
N GLN A 150 -3.74 -1.52 -9.99
CA GLN A 150 -2.50 -1.40 -10.73
C GLN A 150 -1.34 -1.18 -9.77
N LYS A 151 -0.24 -1.91 -9.98
CA LYS A 151 1.01 -1.66 -9.28
C LYS A 151 1.68 -0.39 -9.81
N VAL A 152 2.11 0.46 -8.89
CA VAL A 152 3.04 1.56 -9.14
C VAL A 152 4.43 1.04 -8.76
N PRO A 153 5.35 0.84 -9.72
CA PRO A 153 6.68 0.35 -9.42
C PRO A 153 7.48 1.41 -8.66
N ILE A 154 8.44 0.96 -7.85
CA ILE A 154 9.41 1.86 -7.23
C ILE A 154 10.24 2.56 -8.31
N ASP A 155 10.32 3.89 -8.21
CA ASP A 155 11.15 4.71 -9.09
C ASP A 155 11.72 5.93 -8.34
N LYS A 156 12.07 6.99 -9.06
CA LYS A 156 12.61 8.23 -8.46
C LYS A 156 11.55 9.06 -7.74
N LYS A 157 10.26 8.91 -8.09
CA LYS A 157 9.14 9.67 -7.53
C LYS A 157 8.42 8.90 -6.45
N TYR A 158 8.21 7.59 -6.65
CA TYR A 158 7.32 6.79 -5.82
C TYR A 158 8.02 5.60 -5.17
N LYS A 159 7.57 5.28 -3.95
CA LYS A 159 7.82 3.97 -3.34
C LYS A 159 7.01 2.90 -4.08
N ALA A 160 7.23 1.62 -3.73
CA ALA A 160 6.41 0.55 -4.27
C ALA A 160 4.97 0.72 -3.76
N SER A 161 4.01 0.88 -4.66
CA SER A 161 2.65 1.27 -4.30
C SER A 161 1.61 0.53 -5.11
N TRP A 162 0.36 0.60 -4.66
CA TRP A 162 -0.81 0.09 -5.34
C TRP A 162 -1.83 1.22 -5.50
N LYS A 163 -2.46 1.29 -6.67
CA LYS A 163 -3.51 2.26 -6.96
C LYS A 163 -4.74 1.61 -7.56
N LEU A 164 -5.88 2.26 -7.42
CA LEU A 164 -7.02 1.96 -8.29
C LEU A 164 -6.60 2.24 -9.73
N LYS A 165 -7.06 1.38 -10.65
CA LYS A 165 -6.71 1.51 -12.07
C LYS A 165 -7.14 2.86 -12.63
N ILE A 166 -8.27 3.39 -12.14
CA ILE A 166 -8.83 4.70 -12.49
C ILE A 166 -8.02 5.89 -11.93
N THR A 167 -7.22 5.71 -10.88
CA THR A 167 -6.49 6.81 -10.24
C THR A 167 -5.35 7.30 -11.12
N GLN A 168 -5.31 8.61 -11.36
CA GLN A 168 -4.19 9.31 -12.00
C GLN A 168 -3.24 9.87 -10.94
N LEU A 169 -1.93 9.81 -11.20
CA LEU A 169 -0.92 10.23 -10.24
C LEU A 169 -0.56 11.73 -10.34
N ASP A 170 -1.02 12.44 -11.38
CA ASP A 170 -0.71 13.86 -11.57
C ASP A 170 -1.19 14.71 -10.38
N PHE A 171 -2.36 14.40 -9.83
CA PHE A 171 -2.87 15.09 -8.66
C PHE A 171 -2.05 14.81 -7.38
N LEU A 172 -1.54 13.58 -7.23
CA LEU A 172 -0.61 13.27 -6.15
C LEU A 172 0.68 14.09 -6.32
N ASP A 173 1.22 14.17 -7.54
CA ASP A 173 2.41 14.97 -7.83
C ASP A 173 2.22 16.46 -7.47
N GLU A 174 1.06 17.03 -7.80
CA GLU A 174 0.71 18.40 -7.42
C GLU A 174 0.64 18.61 -5.90
N VAL A 175 0.04 17.66 -5.16
CA VAL A 175 -0.01 17.69 -3.69
C VAL A 175 1.41 17.63 -3.12
N ILE A 176 2.24 16.69 -3.59
CA ILE A 176 3.62 16.55 -3.13
C ILE A 176 4.43 17.82 -3.39
N GLU A 177 4.24 18.45 -4.54
CA GLU A 177 4.94 19.68 -4.88
C GLU A 177 4.52 20.84 -3.97
N GLU A 178 3.22 21.00 -3.72
CA GLU A 178 2.73 22.04 -2.81
C GLU A 178 3.19 21.81 -1.37
N THR A 179 3.13 20.58 -0.86
CA THR A 179 3.66 20.24 0.47
C THR A 179 5.17 20.46 0.55
N SER A 180 5.92 20.16 -0.51
CA SER A 180 7.37 20.40 -0.56
C SER A 180 7.70 21.88 -0.37
N LYS A 181 6.98 22.78 -1.05
CA LYS A 181 7.19 24.24 -0.89
C LYS A 181 6.92 24.71 0.53
N LEU A 182 5.89 24.16 1.20
CA LEU A 182 5.60 24.48 2.59
C LEU A 182 6.73 24.03 3.51
N LEU A 183 7.22 22.81 3.34
CA LEU A 183 8.35 22.27 4.09
C LEU A 183 9.62 23.11 3.85
N GLU A 184 9.93 23.48 2.62
CA GLU A 184 11.07 24.35 2.27
C GLU A 184 10.99 25.71 2.95
N LYS A 185 9.81 26.35 2.94
CA LYS A 185 9.57 27.64 3.60
C LYS A 185 9.80 27.56 5.11
N GLN A 186 9.46 26.44 5.73
CA GLN A 186 9.62 26.26 7.18
C GLN A 186 11.03 25.81 7.57
N GLY A 187 11.72 25.08 6.69
CA GLY A 187 13.10 24.63 6.86
C GLY A 187 13.31 23.59 7.96
N LYS A 188 12.25 22.92 8.43
CA LYS A 188 12.32 21.87 9.46
C LYS A 188 11.21 20.83 9.31
N PRO A 189 11.41 19.58 9.79
CA PRO A 189 10.36 18.57 9.82
C PRO A 189 9.14 19.01 10.64
N GLN A 190 7.96 18.48 10.29
CA GLN A 190 6.70 18.76 10.95
C GLN A 190 5.88 17.49 11.17
N SER A 191 5.15 17.41 12.28
CA SER A 191 4.08 16.43 12.46
C SER A 191 3.02 16.55 11.37
N ILE A 192 2.33 15.46 11.03
CA ILE A 192 1.23 15.47 10.05
C ILE A 192 0.14 16.49 10.39
N GLN A 193 -0.23 16.63 11.68
CA GLN A 193 -1.26 17.57 12.12
C GLN A 193 -0.86 19.00 11.76
N LYS A 194 0.37 19.40 12.15
CA LYS A 194 0.86 20.74 11.87
C LYS A 194 1.02 21.00 10.36
N LEU A 195 1.49 20.00 9.62
CA LEU A 195 1.65 20.11 8.18
C LEU A 195 0.29 20.28 7.47
N PHE A 196 -0.73 19.54 7.91
CA PHE A 196 -2.08 19.67 7.39
C PHE A 196 -2.73 21.01 7.76
N GLU A 197 -2.53 21.50 8.99
CA GLU A 197 -2.97 22.86 9.38
C GLU A 197 -2.44 23.91 8.40
N ASP A 198 -1.15 23.88 8.09
CA ASP A 198 -0.52 24.86 7.20
C ASP A 198 -0.91 24.63 5.73
N PHE A 199 -1.02 23.37 5.30
CA PHE A 199 -1.46 22.99 3.96
C PHE A 199 -2.91 23.38 3.68
N SER A 200 -3.79 23.26 4.68
CA SER A 200 -5.20 23.62 4.58
C SER A 200 -5.45 25.12 4.36
N GLN A 201 -4.45 25.96 4.64
CA GLN A 201 -4.49 27.40 4.40
C GLN A 201 -4.04 27.79 2.98
N THR A 202 -3.58 26.84 2.17
CA THR A 202 -3.13 27.13 0.79
C THR A 202 -4.30 27.33 -0.16
N GLU A 203 -4.10 28.17 -1.17
CA GLU A 203 -5.03 28.27 -2.31
C GLU A 203 -5.23 26.92 -3.00
N PHE A 204 -4.17 26.12 -3.12
CA PHE A 204 -4.24 24.78 -3.70
C PHE A 204 -5.24 23.88 -2.97
N TYR A 205 -5.19 23.84 -1.63
CA TYR A 205 -6.14 23.06 -0.83
C TYR A 205 -7.57 23.59 -0.99
N ASN A 206 -7.77 24.91 -0.95
CA ASN A 206 -9.10 25.51 -1.09
C ASN A 206 -9.80 25.09 -2.39
N HIS A 207 -9.06 25.01 -3.50
CA HIS A 207 -9.58 24.55 -4.80
C HIS A 207 -9.83 23.03 -4.86
N ASN A 208 -9.23 22.24 -3.96
CA ASN A 208 -9.24 20.77 -3.99
C ASN A 208 -9.79 20.12 -2.71
N ARG A 209 -10.45 20.89 -1.84
CA ARG A 209 -10.87 20.49 -0.48
C ARG A 209 -11.74 19.22 -0.42
N GLU A 210 -12.48 18.93 -1.49
CA GLU A 210 -13.36 17.74 -1.54
C GLU A 210 -12.58 16.44 -1.77
N ARG A 211 -11.32 16.54 -2.23
CA ARG A 211 -10.46 15.42 -2.57
C ARG A 211 -9.34 15.21 -1.56
N LEU A 212 -9.24 16.08 -0.55
CA LEU A 212 -8.12 16.14 0.38
C LEU A 212 -8.63 16.24 1.81
N ASN A 213 -8.00 15.46 2.68
CA ASN A 213 -8.09 15.55 4.13
C ASN A 213 -6.73 15.13 4.70
N GLU A 214 -6.57 15.19 6.03
CA GLU A 214 -5.31 14.85 6.69
C GLU A 214 -4.81 13.45 6.32
N LYS A 215 -5.70 12.44 6.34
CA LYS A 215 -5.39 11.04 6.00
C LYS A 215 -4.92 10.88 4.56
N ILE A 216 -5.60 11.52 3.60
CA ILE A 216 -5.22 11.46 2.18
C ILE A 216 -3.88 12.16 1.95
N LEU A 217 -3.67 13.32 2.58
CA LEU A 217 -2.39 14.00 2.52
C LEU A 217 -1.29 13.06 3.02
N GLU A 218 -1.46 12.48 4.21
CA GLU A 218 -0.51 11.55 4.80
C GLU A 218 -0.20 10.36 3.88
N SER A 219 -1.23 9.71 3.33
CA SER A 219 -1.07 8.61 2.37
C SER A 219 -0.21 9.02 1.17
N TYR A 220 -0.44 10.19 0.59
CA TYR A 220 0.36 10.68 -0.54
C TYR A 220 1.82 10.93 -0.14
N LEU A 221 2.07 11.49 1.04
CA LEU A 221 3.43 11.67 1.55
C LEU A 221 4.14 10.32 1.68
N GLU A 222 3.45 9.28 2.16
CA GLU A 222 4.03 7.95 2.30
C GLU A 222 4.29 7.24 0.97
N VAL A 223 3.53 7.54 -0.08
CA VAL A 223 3.81 7.08 -1.45
C VAL A 223 5.04 7.75 -2.05
N SER A 224 5.37 8.98 -1.62
CA SER A 224 6.46 9.78 -2.19
C SER A 224 7.86 9.29 -1.79
N GLN A 225 8.83 9.43 -2.71
CA GLN A 225 10.26 9.36 -2.40
C GLN A 225 10.86 10.74 -2.05
N LYS A 226 10.15 11.84 -2.37
CA LYS A 226 10.62 13.22 -2.15
C LYS A 226 10.46 13.66 -0.70
N ILE A 227 9.39 13.20 -0.05
CA ILE A 227 9.05 13.48 1.35
C ILE A 227 9.12 12.16 2.12
N SER A 228 9.61 12.19 3.35
CA SER A 228 9.73 11.00 4.19
C SER A 228 9.53 11.35 5.66
N ARG A 229 9.09 10.36 6.43
CA ARG A 229 8.84 10.44 7.87
C ARG A 229 10.07 10.01 8.65
N ASN A 230 10.42 10.78 9.68
CA ASN A 230 11.50 10.43 10.60
C ASN A 230 10.98 9.54 11.75
N PRO A 231 11.85 9.02 12.64
CA PRO A 231 11.43 8.22 13.79
C PRO A 231 10.60 8.94 14.87
N PHE A 232 10.31 10.23 14.70
CA PHE A 232 9.46 11.03 15.58
C PHE A 232 8.09 11.35 14.95
N ASP A 233 7.74 10.64 13.88
CA ASP A 233 6.51 10.86 13.11
C ASP A 233 6.38 12.27 12.52
N GLU A 234 7.52 12.89 12.22
CA GLU A 234 7.60 14.16 11.51
C GLU A 234 7.99 13.95 10.04
N TYR A 235 7.32 14.64 9.13
CA TYR A 235 7.58 14.65 7.71
C TYR A 235 8.52 15.79 7.30
N GLY A 236 9.41 15.51 6.36
CA GLY A 236 10.28 16.51 5.74
C GLY A 236 10.83 16.01 4.41
N LEU A 237 11.61 16.85 3.74
CA LEU A 237 12.26 16.44 2.49
C LEU A 237 13.26 15.31 2.75
N ALA A 238 13.23 14.27 1.93
CA ALA A 238 14.05 13.07 2.10
C ALA A 238 15.57 13.34 1.99
N ASN A 239 15.97 14.48 1.43
CA ASN A 239 17.36 14.91 1.36
C ASN A 239 17.86 15.58 2.66
N TRP A 240 16.98 15.91 3.61
CA TRP A 240 17.35 16.49 4.90
C TRP A 240 17.99 15.45 5.83
N GLY A 241 19.10 15.82 6.48
CA GLY A 241 19.79 14.94 7.44
C GLY A 241 18.99 14.59 8.69
N SER A 242 17.92 15.35 8.97
CA SER A 242 16.97 15.13 10.07
C SER A 242 15.86 14.12 9.75
N ILE A 243 15.73 13.69 8.49
CA ILE A 243 14.68 12.75 8.04
C ILE A 243 15.24 11.34 7.86
N VAL A 244 16.26 11.19 7.02
CA VAL A 244 16.98 9.93 6.87
C VAL A 244 18.36 10.10 7.50
N PRO A 245 18.61 9.60 8.73
CA PRO A 245 19.92 9.66 9.33
C PRO A 245 20.89 8.75 8.56
N LYS A 246 21.70 9.34 7.68
CA LYS A 246 22.62 8.61 6.78
C LYS A 246 23.94 8.26 7.47
N ARG A 247 24.30 8.96 8.55
CA ARG A 247 25.57 8.81 9.28
C ARG A 247 25.33 8.45 10.75
N MET A 248 26.34 7.85 11.38
CA MET A 248 26.32 7.52 12.81
C MET A 248 26.09 8.76 13.69
N ASN A 249 26.60 9.92 13.27
CA ASN A 249 26.35 11.20 13.93
C ASN A 249 24.90 11.67 13.80
N ASP A 250 24.21 11.38 12.70
CA ASP A 250 22.79 11.72 12.52
C ASP A 250 21.91 10.85 13.44
N LYS A 251 22.30 9.57 13.62
CA LYS A 251 21.68 8.67 14.60
C LYS A 251 21.92 9.16 16.04
N ILE A 252 23.14 9.60 16.36
CA ILE A 252 23.48 10.20 17.67
C ILE A 252 22.70 11.49 17.91
N TYR A 253 22.53 12.34 16.89
CA TYR A 253 21.73 13.57 17.00
C TYR A 253 20.25 13.29 17.31
N LEU A 254 19.64 12.31 16.62
CA LEU A 254 18.25 11.91 16.90
C LEU A 254 18.12 11.32 18.32
N ILE A 255 19.08 10.52 18.78
CA ILE A 255 19.09 9.97 20.15
C ILE A 255 19.27 11.08 21.21
N LEU A 256 20.14 12.07 20.96
CA LEU A 256 20.40 13.16 21.91
C LEU A 256 19.23 14.16 21.99
N LYS A 257 18.54 14.44 20.87
CA LYS A 257 17.33 15.27 20.84
C LYS A 257 16.18 14.64 21.66
N LYS A 258 16.13 13.30 21.73
CA LYS A 258 15.17 12.54 22.56
C LYS A 258 15.41 12.69 24.07
N GLU A 259 16.66 12.88 24.51
CA GLU A 259 17.01 12.95 25.94
C GLU A 259 17.04 14.36 26.54
N GLY A 260 16.87 15.43 25.74
CA GLY A 260 16.80 16.80 26.25
C GLY A 260 18.06 17.31 26.95
N LYS A 261 19.22 16.67 26.78
CA LYS A 261 20.48 17.11 27.40
C LYS A 261 21.23 18.08 26.48
N PRO A 262 21.69 19.24 26.97
CA PRO A 262 22.36 20.22 26.14
C PRO A 262 23.78 19.77 25.75
N MET A 263 24.22 20.24 24.58
CA MET A 263 25.58 20.04 24.06
C MET A 263 26.57 20.87 24.89
N HIS A 264 27.48 20.21 25.61
CA HIS A 264 28.76 20.82 25.95
C HIS A 264 29.81 20.29 24.98
N PHE A 265 30.26 21.19 24.10
CA PHE A 265 31.48 21.03 23.31
C PHE A 265 32.70 21.16 24.22
#